data_AF-A0A1H6BPV8-F1
#
_entry.id   AF-A0A1H6BPV8-F1
#
_cell.length_a   1.000
_cell.length_b   1.000
_cell.length_c   1.000
_cell.angle_alpha   90.00
_cell.angle_beta   90.00
_cell.angle_gamma   90.00
#
_symmetry.space_group_name_H-M   'P 1'
#
loop_
_entity.id
_entity.type
_entity.pdbx_description
1 polymer ?
#
loop_
_entity_poly.entity_id
_entity_poly.type
_entity_poly.pdbx_seq_one_letter_code
_entity_poly.pdbx_strand_id
1 'polypeptide(L)'
;MANTLIPVEERSLTPDEVEALDRRRRRGQLLLVMGFQFTIIATLVTLWAGQDATYGPGWVHPMLYWDLLLWAAAFTAFVNGLRLRRGSNEFFSY
;
A
#
# COMPACT_ATOMS: atom_id res chain seq x y z
N MET A 1 -14.27 7.16 -31.17
CA MET A 1 -12.83 7.48 -31.00
C MET A 1 -12.30 6.62 -29.85
N ALA A 2 -11.15 5.98 -30.01
CA ALA A 2 -10.56 5.19 -28.92
C ALA A 2 -10.10 6.12 -27.78
N ASN A 3 -10.48 5.80 -26.55
CA ASN A 3 -10.06 6.58 -25.39
C ASN A 3 -8.55 6.43 -25.18
N THR A 4 -7.79 7.50 -25.40
CA THR A 4 -6.32 7.48 -25.29
C THR A 4 -5.82 7.40 -23.84
N LEU A 5 -6.69 7.69 -22.86
CA LEU A 5 -6.37 7.61 -21.43
C LEU A 5 -6.22 6.17 -20.94
N ILE A 6 -6.91 5.23 -21.60
CA ILE A 6 -6.83 3.81 -21.29
C ILE A 6 -5.55 3.25 -21.93
N PRO A 7 -4.70 2.51 -21.20
CA PRO A 7 -3.57 1.80 -21.77
C PRO A 7 -3.98 0.92 -22.96
N VAL A 8 -3.15 0.80 -23.99
CA VAL A 8 -3.51 0.11 -25.24
C VAL A 8 -3.93 -1.34 -24.97
N GLU A 9 -3.25 -1.99 -24.03
CA GLU A 9 -3.52 -3.34 -23.56
C GLU A 9 -4.87 -3.50 -22.82
N GLU A 10 -5.47 -2.42 -22.33
CA GLU A 10 -6.73 -2.45 -21.58
C GLU A 10 -7.94 -2.03 -22.45
N ARG A 11 -7.74 -1.63 -23.72
CA ARG A 11 -8.82 -1.12 -24.60
C ARG A 11 -9.70 -2.19 -25.25
N SER A 12 -9.23 -3.42 -25.33
CA SER A 12 -9.92 -4.53 -26.01
C SER A 12 -10.14 -5.73 -25.08
N LEU A 13 -10.36 -5.46 -23.79
CA LEU A 13 -10.63 -6.49 -22.80
C LEU A 13 -12.06 -7.04 -22.95
N THR A 14 -12.19 -8.34 -22.75
CA THR A 14 -13.48 -9.01 -22.56
C THR A 14 -14.09 -8.63 -21.21
N PRO A 15 -15.40 -8.80 -21.01
CA PRO A 15 -16.05 -8.50 -19.73
C PRO A 15 -15.39 -9.20 -18.52
N ASP A 16 -14.98 -10.45 -18.67
CA ASP A 16 -14.31 -11.22 -17.61
C ASP A 16 -12.93 -10.65 -17.25
N GLU A 17 -12.19 -10.16 -18.25
CA GLU A 17 -10.88 -9.52 -18.04
C GLU A 17 -11.01 -8.15 -17.37
N VAL A 18 -12.08 -7.40 -17.67
CA VAL A 18 -12.39 -6.14 -16.98
C VAL A 18 -12.69 -6.40 -15.51
N GLU A 19 -13.47 -7.43 -15.19
CA GLU A 19 -13.75 -7.78 -13.79
C GLU A 19 -12.47 -8.17 -13.03
N ALA A 20 -11.58 -8.95 -13.68
CA ALA A 20 -10.30 -9.32 -13.11
C ALA A 20 -9.40 -8.10 -12.86
N LEU A 21 -9.39 -7.14 -13.79
CA LEU A 21 -8.66 -5.87 -13.67
C LEU A 21 -9.18 -5.02 -12.50
N ASP A 22 -10.49 -4.87 -12.38
CA ASP A 22 -11.11 -4.12 -11.28
C ASP A 22 -10.84 -4.77 -9.93
N ARG A 23 -10.91 -6.10 -9.85
CA ARG A 23 -10.59 -6.85 -8.64
C ARG A 23 -9.12 -6.66 -8.25
N ARG A 24 -8.19 -6.65 -9.21
CA ARG A 24 -6.77 -6.32 -8.99
C ARG A 24 -6.62 -4.90 -8.41
N ARG A 25 -7.27 -3.91 -9.02
CA ARG A 25 -7.20 -2.50 -8.59
C ARG A 25 -7.81 -2.28 -7.21
N ARG A 26 -8.94 -2.92 -6.89
CA ARG A 26 -9.56 -2.89 -5.54
C ARG A 26 -8.62 -3.45 -4.47
N ARG A 27 -7.96 -4.58 -4.75
CA ARG A 27 -6.93 -5.12 -3.85
C ARG A 27 -5.76 -4.14 -3.66
N GLY A 28 -5.34 -3.49 -4.75
CA GLY A 28 -4.35 -2.42 -4.70
C GLY A 28 -4.76 -1.26 -3.80
N GLN A 29 -5.99 -0.76 -3.94
CA GLN A 29 -6.54 0.31 -3.09
C GLN A 29 -6.61 -0.10 -1.62
N LEU A 30 -7.06 -1.33 -1.33
CA LEU A 30 -7.09 -1.87 0.03
C LEU A 30 -5.69 -1.90 0.66
N LEU A 31 -4.67 -2.35 -0.09
CA LEU A 31 -3.28 -2.33 0.37
C LEU A 31 -2.76 -0.92 0.64
N LEU A 32 -3.12 0.07 -0.18
CA LEU A 32 -2.75 1.47 0.07
C LEU A 32 -3.38 2.02 1.35
N VAL A 33 -4.66 1.69 1.60
CA VAL A 33 -5.35 2.09 2.84
C VAL A 33 -4.69 1.45 4.06
N MET A 34 -4.39 0.15 4.01
CA MET A 34 -3.67 -0.55 5.09
C MET A 34 -2.26 0.02 5.29
N GLY A 35 -1.53 0.29 4.20
CA GLY A 35 -0.21 0.93 4.26
C GLY A 35 -0.25 2.27 4.99
N PHE A 36 -1.25 3.11 4.68
CA PHE A 36 -1.44 4.39 5.36
C PHE A 36 -1.80 4.22 6.84
N GLN A 37 -2.68 3.28 7.18
CA GLN A 37 -3.01 2.96 8.57
C GLN A 37 -1.78 2.49 9.36
N PHE A 38 -0.98 1.59 8.78
CA PHE A 38 0.27 1.14 9.40
C PHE A 38 1.25 2.29 9.58
N THR A 39 1.39 3.20 8.61
CA THR A 39 2.25 4.38 8.76
C THR A 39 1.80 5.31 9.88
N ILE A 40 0.50 5.55 10.04
CA ILE A 40 -0.01 6.34 11.17
C ILE A 40 0.40 5.68 12.49
N ILE A 41 0.14 4.37 12.63
CA ILE A 41 0.45 3.64 13.86
C ILE A 41 1.96 3.63 14.10
N ALA A 42 2.78 3.34 13.08
CA ALA A 42 4.23 3.33 13.17
C ALA A 42 4.76 4.70 13.62
N THR A 43 4.27 5.80 13.02
CA THR A 43 4.67 7.16 13.41
C THR A 43 4.41 7.44 14.89
N LEU A 44 3.28 6.97 15.44
CA LEU A 44 2.96 7.11 16.86
C LEU A 44 3.87 6.23 17.74
N VAL A 45 4.17 5.00 17.30
CA VAL A 45 5.00 4.04 18.04
C VAL A 45 6.47 4.45 18.04
N THR A 46 6.97 5.07 16.96
CA THR A 46 8.36 5.54 16.82
C THR A 46 8.80 6.43 18.00
N LEU A 47 7.89 7.24 18.55
CA LEU A 47 8.16 8.06 19.74
C LEU A 47 8.60 7.22 20.95
N TRP A 48 7.93 6.09 21.17
CA TRP A 48 8.21 5.16 22.28
C TRP A 48 9.34 4.19 21.93
N ALA A 49 9.46 3.80 20.67
CA ALA A 49 10.54 2.95 20.17
C ALA A 49 11.92 3.62 20.37
N GLY A 50 12.03 4.94 20.25
CA GLY A 50 13.27 5.67 20.54
C GLY A 50 13.70 5.56 22.01
N GLN A 51 12.75 5.60 22.94
CA GLN A 51 13.02 5.40 24.37
C GLN A 51 13.45 3.95 24.64
N ASP A 52 12.72 2.99 24.09
CA ASP A 52 13.01 1.56 24.23
C ASP A 52 14.40 1.20 23.67
N ALA A 53 14.77 1.76 22.51
CA ALA A 53 16.09 1.58 21.89
C ALA A 53 17.24 2.17 22.73
N THR A 54 16.98 3.25 23.48
CA THR A 54 18.02 3.96 24.24
C THR A 54 18.22 3.36 25.63
N TYR A 55 17.13 2.98 26.30
CA TYR A 55 17.16 2.59 27.71
C TYR A 55 16.99 1.08 27.93
N GLY A 56 16.56 0.33 26.91
CA GLY A 56 16.39 -1.11 27.00
C GLY A 56 17.72 -1.83 27.21
N PRO A 57 17.80 -2.82 28.12
CA PRO A 57 19.02 -3.57 28.33
C PRO A 57 19.23 -4.64 27.24
N GLY A 58 20.45 -4.69 26.70
CA GLY A 58 20.87 -5.76 25.79
C GLY A 58 20.11 -5.76 24.47
N TRP A 59 19.33 -6.81 24.21
CA TRP A 59 18.51 -6.99 23.01
C TRP A 59 17.00 -6.99 23.31
N VAL A 60 16.61 -6.58 24.52
CA VAL A 60 15.20 -6.58 24.92
C VAL A 60 14.59 -5.24 24.52
N HIS A 61 14.25 -5.10 23.24
CA HIS A 61 13.64 -3.90 22.67
C HIS A 61 12.31 -4.23 21.95
N PRO A 62 11.27 -4.64 22.70
CA PRO A 62 10.01 -5.08 22.11
C PRO A 62 9.29 -3.98 21.31
N MET A 63 9.34 -2.73 21.76
CA MET A 63 8.72 -1.61 21.04
C MET A 63 9.50 -1.29 19.77
N LEU A 64 10.83 -1.33 19.82
CA LEU A 64 11.67 -1.14 18.63
C LEU A 64 11.37 -2.20 17.56
N TYR A 65 11.30 -3.48 17.95
CA TYR A 65 11.00 -4.56 17.01
C TYR A 65 9.60 -4.44 16.40
N TRP A 66 8.62 -4.03 17.21
CA TRP A 66 7.27 -3.78 16.73
C TRP A 66 7.22 -2.61 15.74
N ASP A 67 7.92 -1.52 16.03
CA ASP A 67 7.99 -0.34 15.17
C ASP A 67 8.62 -0.69 13.80
N LEU A 68 9.73 -1.42 13.81
CA LEU A 68 10.39 -1.91 12.59
C LEU A 68 9.47 -2.82 11.76
N LEU A 69 8.71 -3.70 12.41
CA LEU A 69 7.74 -4.56 11.75
C LEU A 69 6.61 -3.75 11.11
N LEU A 70 6.09 -2.74 11.80
CA LEU A 70 5.05 -1.86 11.26
C LEU A 70 5.55 -1.07 10.06
N TRP A 71 6.77 -0.53 10.10
CA TRP A 71 7.37 0.14 8.95
C TRP A 71 7.58 -0.81 7.77
N ALA A 72 8.02 -2.05 8.02
CA ALA A 72 8.14 -3.07 6.98
C ALA A 72 6.77 -3.45 6.38
N ALA A 73 5.74 -3.60 7.21
CA ALA A 73 4.37 -3.88 6.75
C ALA A 73 3.80 -2.71 5.93
N ALA A 74 4.00 -1.47 6.37
CA ALA A 74 3.59 -0.28 5.64
C ALA A 74 4.27 -0.20 4.28
N PHE A 75 5.59 -0.36 4.24
CA PHE A 75 6.37 -0.33 3.00
C PHE A 75 5.92 -1.41 2.01
N THR A 76 5.77 -2.66 2.47
CA THR A 76 5.32 -3.77 1.61
C THR A 76 3.90 -3.55 1.10
N ALA A 77 3.00 -3.01 1.93
CA ALA A 77 1.63 -2.67 1.54
C ALA A 77 1.62 -1.54 0.49
N PHE A 78 2.42 -0.49 0.65
CA PHE A 78 2.52 0.58 -0.34
C PHE A 78 3.07 0.09 -1.68
N VAL A 79 4.18 -0.66 -1.68
CA VAL A 79 4.79 -1.18 -2.91
C VAL A 79 3.81 -2.06 -3.67
N ASN A 80 3.16 -3.01 -2.99
CA ASN A 80 2.19 -3.89 -3.62
C ASN A 80 0.91 -3.15 -4.03
N GLY A 81 0.45 -2.20 -3.22
CA GLY A 81 -0.72 -1.37 -3.51
C GLY A 81 -0.54 -0.54 -4.78
N LEU A 82 0.59 0.16 -4.91
CA LEU A 82 0.96 0.92 -6.11
C LEU A 82 1.09 0.02 -7.34
N ARG A 83 1.75 -1.13 -7.20
CA ARG A 83 1.90 -2.10 -8.30
C ARG A 83 0.56 -2.65 -8.80
N LEU A 84 -0.38 -2.95 -7.90
CA LEU A 84 -1.69 -3.51 -8.27
C LEU A 84 -2.66 -2.46 -8.80
N ARG A 85 -2.58 -1.22 -8.28
CA ARG A 85 -3.41 -0.08 -8.70
C ARG A 85 -2.96 0.55 -10.02
N ARG A 86 -1.79 0.21 -10.55
CA ARG A 86 -1.29 0.72 -11.83
C ARG A 86 -2.35 0.62 -12.95
N GLY A 87 -2.34 1.62 -13.83
CA GLY A 87 -3.33 1.79 -14.92
C GLY A 87 -4.30 2.94 -14.63
N SER A 88 -4.69 3.66 -15.69
CA SER A 88 -5.63 4.79 -15.60
C SER A 88 -7.07 4.29 -15.59
N ASN A 89 -7.95 4.96 -14.84
CA ASN A 89 -9.39 4.77 -14.97
C ASN A 89 -9.94 5.75 -16.01
N GLU A 90 -10.99 5.34 -16.72
CA GLU A 90 -11.70 6.18 -17.70
C GLU A 90 -12.39 7.41 -17.09
N PHE A 91 -12.58 7.44 -15.76
CA PHE A 91 -13.36 8.45 -15.04
C PHE A 91 -12.54 9.59 -14.39
N PHE A 92 -11.28 9.80 -14.78
CA PHE A 92 -10.49 10.95 -14.27
C PHE A 92 -10.97 12.32 -14.79
N SER A 93 -11.97 12.38 -15.69
CA SER A 93 -12.43 13.62 -16.35
C SER A 93 -13.82 14.11 -15.94
N TYR A 94 -14.34 13.76 -14.76
CA TYR A 94 -15.52 14.43 -14.19
C TYR A 94 -15.11 15.47 -13.16
#